data_AF-A0A968JJX6-F1
#
_entry.id   AF-A0A968JJX6-F1
#
_cell.length_a   1.000
_cell.length_b   1.000
_cell.length_c   1.000
_cell.angle_alpha   90.00
_cell.angle_beta   90.00
_cell.angle_gamma   90.00
#
_symmetry.space_group_name_H-M   'P 1'
#
loop_
_entity.id
_entity.type
_entity.pdbx_description
1 polymer ?
#
loop_
_entity_poly.entity_id
_entity_poly.type
_entity_poly.pdbx_seq_one_letter_code
_entity_poly.pdbx_strand_id
1 'polypeptide(L)'
;MALLHRYFAKRLKAAVMYADYLNTRNDEMKQKTLSQLSQCRVLWEEISVSVTRWNKEKIPYMFNEGFSYRSYLDSIDAEIHNINLN
;
A
#
# COMPACT_ATOMS: atom_id res chain seq x y z
N MET A 1 -1.89 9.48 15.91
CA MET A 1 -2.35 9.63 14.51
C MET A 1 -2.92 8.30 14.03
N ALA A 2 -4.15 8.26 13.50
CA ALA A 2 -4.82 7.01 13.10
C ALA A 2 -4.02 6.23 12.02
N LEU A 3 -4.06 4.89 12.08
CA LEU A 3 -3.31 3.99 11.15
C LEU A 3 -3.55 4.32 9.69
N LEU A 4 -4.81 4.60 9.34
CA LEU A 4 -5.21 4.95 7.99
C LEU A 4 -4.56 6.25 7.48
N HIS A 5 -4.43 7.27 8.33
CA HIS A 5 -3.72 8.51 7.96
C HIS A 5 -2.24 8.26 7.71
N ARG A 6 -1.60 7.41 8.53
CA ARG A 6 -0.19 7.03 8.34
C ARG A 6 -0.02 6.26 7.02
N TYR A 7 -0.94 5.35 6.73
CA TYR A 7 -0.95 4.58 5.47
C TYR A 7 -1.02 5.53 4.26
N PHE A 8 -2.00 6.43 4.21
CA PHE A 8 -2.14 7.34 3.07
C PHE A 8 -0.95 8.30 2.91
N ALA A 9 -0.39 8.80 4.02
CA ALA A 9 0.80 9.62 3.97
C ALA A 9 2.01 8.87 3.37
N LYS A 10 2.16 7.58 3.70
CA LYS A 10 3.22 6.73 3.13
C LYS A 10 2.96 6.40 1.66
N ARG A 11 1.70 6.14 1.31
CA ARG A 11 1.27 5.85 -0.06
C ARG A 11 1.54 7.04 -0.99
N LEU A 12 1.19 8.25 -0.55
CA LEU A 12 1.46 9.48 -1.30
C LEU A 12 2.96 9.71 -1.51
N LYS A 13 3.78 9.49 -0.47
CA LYS A 13 5.25 9.58 -0.60
C LYS A 13 5.80 8.57 -1.59
N ALA A 14 5.35 7.32 -1.55
CA ALA A 14 5.74 6.29 -2.50
C ALA A 14 5.41 6.68 -3.94
N ALA A 15 4.20 7.22 -4.19
CA ALA A 15 3.77 7.64 -5.51
C ALA A 15 4.66 8.77 -6.09
N VAL A 16 4.99 9.77 -5.27
CA VAL A 16 5.88 10.88 -5.69
C VAL A 16 7.28 10.37 -6.01
N MET A 17 7.85 9.52 -5.15
CA MET A 17 9.18 8.92 -5.36
C MET A 17 9.20 8.03 -6.61
N TYR A 18 8.13 7.28 -6.86
CA TYR A 18 8.06 6.42 -8.04
C TYR A 18 7.95 7.23 -9.33
N ALA A 19 7.16 8.31 -9.33
CA ALA A 19 7.09 9.23 -10.47
C ALA A 19 8.47 9.85 -10.77
N ASP A 20 9.21 10.22 -9.72
CA ASP A 20 10.57 10.74 -9.88
C ASP A 20 11.53 9.68 -10.44
N TYR A 21 11.44 8.43 -9.97
CA TYR A 21 12.18 7.31 -10.56
C TYR A 21 11.85 7.10 -12.04
N LEU A 22 10.57 7.13 -12.42
CA LEU A 22 10.17 6.95 -13.82
C LEU A 22 10.72 8.06 -14.73
N ASN A 23 10.85 9.28 -14.20
CA ASN A 23 11.37 10.43 -14.93
C ASN A 23 12.91 10.43 -15.00
N THR A 24 13.59 10.15 -13.90
CA THR A 24 15.05 10.31 -13.76
C THR A 24 15.84 9.02 -13.92
N ARG A 25 15.18 7.87 -13.79
CA ARG A 25 15.81 6.53 -13.66
C ARG A 25 16.81 6.43 -12.51
N ASN A 26 16.63 7.25 -11.46
CA ASN A 26 17.45 7.19 -10.25
C ASN A 26 17.01 6.02 -9.35
N ASP A 27 17.84 4.97 -9.28
CA ASP A 27 17.58 3.79 -8.45
C ASP A 27 17.42 4.08 -6.95
N GLU A 28 18.00 5.19 -6.45
CA GLU A 28 17.75 5.62 -5.07
C GLU A 28 16.26 5.91 -4.83
N MET A 29 15.57 6.50 -5.81
CA MET A 29 14.13 6.76 -5.73
C MET A 29 13.30 5.48 -5.84
N LYS A 30 13.75 4.49 -6.63
CA LYS A 30 13.17 3.14 -6.64
C LYS A 30 13.27 2.49 -5.26
N GLN A 31 14.44 2.52 -4.63
CA GLN A 31 14.64 1.95 -3.28
C GLN A 31 13.81 2.67 -2.21
N LYS A 32 13.74 4.01 -2.27
CA LYS A 32 12.90 4.79 -1.36
C LYS A 32 11.41 4.48 -1.55
N THR A 33 10.96 4.31 -2.79
CA THR A 33 9.59 3.88 -3.13
C THR A 33 9.28 2.55 -2.47
N LEU A 34 10.12 1.54 -2.68
CA LEU A 34 9.95 0.20 -2.10
C LEU A 34 9.91 0.25 -0.57
N SER A 35 10.79 1.04 0.05
CA SER A 35 10.77 1.24 1.51
C SER A 35 9.45 1.84 2.02
N GLN A 36 8.87 2.83 1.31
CA GLN A 36 7.58 3.38 1.69
C GLN A 36 6.44 2.37 1.48
N LEU A 37 6.45 1.59 0.40
CA LEU A 37 5.42 0.57 0.13
C LEU A 37 5.47 -0.58 1.13
N SER A 38 6.65 -1.04 1.54
CA SER A 38 6.78 -2.03 2.62
C SER A 38 6.18 -1.51 3.93
N GLN A 39 6.36 -0.22 4.25
CA GLN A 39 5.69 0.38 5.40
C GLN A 39 4.17 0.51 5.21
N CYS A 40 3.69 0.77 3.99
CA CYS A 40 2.26 0.76 3.68
C CYS A 40 1.66 -0.63 3.94
N ARG A 41 2.35 -1.69 3.51
CA ARG A 41 1.93 -3.07 3.72
C ARG A 41 1.75 -3.38 5.20
N VAL A 42 2.76 -3.08 6.03
CA VAL A 42 2.70 -3.29 7.49
C VAL A 42 1.54 -2.52 8.11
N LEU A 43 1.36 -1.25 7.74
CA LEU A 43 0.24 -0.44 8.24
C LEU A 43 -1.11 -0.99 7.82
N TRP A 44 -1.23 -1.51 6.60
CA TRP A 44 -2.47 -2.09 6.10
C TRP A 44 -2.79 -3.44 6.76
N GLU A 45 -1.78 -4.21 7.10
CA GLU A 45 -1.91 -5.43 7.91
C GLU A 45 -2.46 -5.10 9.30
N GLU A 46 -1.93 -4.08 9.98
CA GLU A 46 -2.47 -3.58 11.25
C GLU A 46 -3.92 -3.09 11.12
N ILE A 47 -4.25 -2.37 10.04
CA ILE A 47 -5.62 -1.93 9.74
C ILE A 47 -6.54 -3.15 9.58
N SER A 48 -6.12 -4.16 8.81
CA SER A 48 -6.89 -5.37 8.53
C SER A 48 -7.21 -6.13 9.82
N VAL A 49 -6.24 -6.29 10.73
CA VAL A 49 -6.47 -6.90 12.05
C VAL A 49 -7.46 -6.06 12.87
N SER A 50 -7.31 -4.74 12.87
CA SER A 50 -8.18 -3.84 13.62
C SER A 50 -9.64 -3.90 13.15
N VAL A 51 -9.89 -3.90 11.85
CA VAL A 51 -11.27 -3.92 11.30
C VAL A 51 -11.92 -5.31 11.42
N THR A 52 -11.15 -6.39 11.35
CA THR A 52 -11.64 -7.75 11.65
C THR A 52 -12.14 -7.86 13.08
N ARG A 53 -11.46 -7.24 14.05
CA ARG A 53 -11.92 -7.20 15.45
C ARG A 53 -13.32 -6.59 15.61
N TRP A 54 -13.75 -5.73 14.68
CA TRP A 54 -15.06 -5.09 14.69
C TRP A 54 -16.06 -5.71 13.69
N ASN A 55 -15.80 -6.92 13.18
CA ASN A 55 -16.61 -7.60 12.15
C ASN A 55 -16.82 -6.74 10.87
N LYS A 56 -15.85 -5.88 10.54
CA LYS A 56 -15.88 -5.00 9.35
C LYS A 56 -14.87 -5.45 8.29
N GLU A 57 -14.80 -6.75 8.03
CA GLU A 57 -13.77 -7.35 7.16
C GLU A 57 -13.90 -6.95 5.69
N LYS A 58 -15.11 -6.60 5.26
CA LYS A 58 -15.39 -6.17 3.89
C LYS A 58 -15.25 -4.65 3.77
N ILE A 59 -14.56 -4.22 2.72
CA ILE A 59 -14.59 -2.82 2.31
C ILE A 59 -15.85 -2.65 1.46
N PRO A 60 -16.74 -1.70 1.76
CA PRO A 60 -17.86 -1.40 0.89
C PRO A 60 -17.30 -0.84 -0.43
N TYR A 61 -17.13 -1.72 -1.41
CA TYR A 61 -16.56 -1.41 -2.70
C TYR A 61 -17.57 -1.80 -3.79
N MET A 62 -18.06 -0.79 -4.52
CA MET A 62 -19.17 -0.94 -5.45
C MET A 62 -18.90 -1.89 -6.62
N PHE A 63 -17.64 -2.21 -6.92
CA PHE A 63 -17.25 -3.05 -8.05
C PHE A 63 -16.84 -4.48 -7.64
N ASN A 64 -16.71 -4.76 -6.34
CA ASN A 64 -16.40 -6.11 -5.86
C ASN A 64 -16.87 -6.29 -4.40
N GLU A 65 -18.01 -6.97 -4.24
CA GLU A 65 -18.62 -7.27 -2.94
C GLU A 65 -17.82 -8.28 -2.09
N GLY A 66 -16.85 -8.96 -2.69
CA GLY A 66 -15.88 -9.84 -2.03
C GLY A 66 -14.58 -9.13 -1.63
N PHE A 67 -14.43 -7.85 -1.97
CA PHE A 67 -13.23 -7.10 -1.65
C PHE A 67 -13.12 -6.86 -0.13
N SER A 68 -12.05 -7.37 0.44
CA SER A 68 -11.76 -7.30 1.86
C SER A 68 -10.49 -6.50 2.12
N TYR A 69 -10.33 -6.03 3.36
CA TYR A 69 -9.08 -5.40 3.77
C TYR A 69 -7.88 -6.34 3.58
N ARG A 70 -8.08 -7.64 3.82
CA ARG A 70 -7.05 -8.66 3.66
C ARG A 70 -6.65 -8.89 2.20
N SER A 71 -7.62 -9.03 1.29
CA SER A 71 -7.34 -9.23 -0.15
C SER A 71 -6.61 -8.03 -0.79
N TYR A 72 -6.66 -6.86 -0.17
CA TYR A 72 -5.92 -5.71 -0.66
C TYR A 72 -4.41 -5.79 -0.38
N LEU A 73 -3.98 -6.60 0.60
CA LEU A 73 -2.55 -6.85 0.83
C LEU A 73 -1.88 -7.44 -0.41
N ASP A 74 -2.58 -8.36 -1.10
CA ASP A 74 -2.09 -8.97 -2.33
C ASP A 74 -1.85 -7.93 -3.44
N SER A 75 -2.67 -6.87 -3.47
CA SER A 75 -2.50 -5.77 -4.43
C SER A 75 -1.25 -4.92 -4.12
N ILE A 76 -0.97 -4.70 -2.83
CA ILE A 76 0.26 -4.00 -2.39
C ILE A 76 1.49 -4.86 -2.69
N ASP A 77 1.42 -6.16 -2.44
CA ASP A 77 2.51 -7.11 -2.69
C ASP A 77 2.80 -7.24 -4.19
N ALA A 78 1.77 -7.30 -5.03
CA ALA A 78 1.91 -7.28 -6.48
C ALA A 78 2.57 -5.99 -6.99
N GLU A 79 2.21 -4.84 -6.42
CA GLU A 79 2.83 -3.56 -6.78
C GLU A 79 4.32 -3.53 -6.41
N ILE A 80 4.68 -3.96 -5.19
CA ILE A 80 6.08 -4.04 -4.74
C ILE A 80 6.87 -4.97 -5.67
N HIS A 81 6.30 -6.12 -6.04
CA HIS A 81 6.93 -7.06 -6.96
C HIS A 81 7.15 -6.44 -8.35
N ASN A 82 6.14 -5.78 -8.91
CA ASN A 82 6.23 -5.14 -10.22
C ASN A 82 7.27 -4.02 -10.25
N ILE A 83 7.36 -3.21 -9.20
CA ILE A 83 8.37 -2.14 -9.10
C ILE A 83 9.78 -2.74 -8.96
N ASN A 84 9.93 -3.89 -8.29
CA ASN A 84 11.22 -4.57 -8.22
C ASN A 84 11.72 -5.06 -9.58
N LEU A 85 10.82 -5.57 -10.42
CA LEU A 85 11.15 -6.12 -11.75
C LEU A 85 11.46 -5.08 -12.82
N ASN A 86 10.92 -3.85 -12.69
CA ASN A 86 11.19 -2.73 -13.60
C ASN A 86 12.42 -1.95 -13.19
#